data_AF-A0A1J5KVQ3-F1
#
_entry.id   AF-A0A1J5KVQ3-F1
#
_cell.length_a   1.000
_cell.length_b   1.000
_cell.length_c   1.000
_cell.angle_alpha   90.00
_cell.angle_beta   90.00
_cell.angle_gamma   90.00
#
_symmetry.space_group_name_H-M   'P 1'
#
loop_
_entity.id
_entity.type
_entity.pdbx_description
1 polymer ?
#
loop_
_entity_poly.entity_id
_entity_poly.type
_entity_poly.pdbx_seq_one_letter_code
_entity_poly.pdbx_strand_id
1 'polypeptide(L)'
;MARILILAGDFVEDYELMVPFQALGMVGHTVSVVCPDKRSGETIKTAIHDFEGDQTYTEKPGHLFTLNANFDQASCSQFDALVIPGGRAPEYLRLNPDVIKLITDFAIEQKPIAAICHGAQLLAAANIIQGKTISAYPACAPEVKLAGADYAELEMDQAVTDGIFVTAPAWPAHPNWLAQLNQLLL
;
A
#
# COMPACT_ATOMS: atom_id res chain seq x y z
N MET A 1 10.72 -14.39 -10.62
CA MET A 1 10.11 -14.52 -9.28
C MET A 1 10.71 -13.45 -8.39
N ALA A 2 9.86 -12.73 -7.66
CA ALA A 2 10.24 -11.51 -6.95
C ALA A 2 9.99 -11.64 -5.44
N ARG A 3 10.72 -10.88 -4.63
CA ARG A 3 10.53 -10.70 -3.20
C ARG A 3 9.79 -9.39 -2.98
N ILE A 4 8.63 -9.44 -2.34
CA ILE A 4 7.74 -8.29 -2.18
C ILE A 4 7.58 -8.00 -0.70
N LEU A 5 7.72 -6.73 -0.33
CA LEU A 5 7.43 -6.27 1.02
C LEU A 5 6.04 -5.62 1.05
N ILE A 6 5.18 -6.04 1.96
CA ILE A 6 3.96 -5.33 2.34
C ILE A 6 4.23 -4.61 3.65
N LEU A 7 4.05 -3.29 3.63
CA LEU A 7 4.09 -2.46 4.83
C LEU A 7 2.66 -2.31 5.38
N ALA A 8 2.38 -2.92 6.53
CA ALA A 8 1.06 -2.92 7.15
C ALA A 8 1.10 -2.36 8.58
N GLY A 9 -0.08 -2.20 9.16
CA GLY A 9 -0.26 -1.75 10.54
C GLY A 9 -1.67 -2.06 11.06
N ASP A 10 -1.91 -1.86 12.35
CA ASP A 10 -3.26 -1.98 12.94
C ASP A 10 -4.29 -1.12 12.19
N PHE A 11 -5.46 -1.71 11.93
CA PHE A 11 -6.57 -1.18 11.13
C PHE A 11 -6.22 -0.86 9.67
N VAL A 12 -5.23 -1.57 9.11
CA VAL A 12 -5.09 -1.75 7.66
C VAL A 12 -6.37 -2.37 7.08
N GLU A 13 -6.74 -2.01 5.85
CA GLU A 13 -7.95 -2.57 5.23
C GLU A 13 -7.78 -4.08 4.98
N ASP A 14 -8.79 -4.88 5.34
CA ASP A 14 -8.74 -6.34 5.37
C ASP A 14 -8.48 -6.97 3.99
N TYR A 15 -9.20 -6.52 2.96
CA TYR A 15 -8.99 -6.94 1.58
C TYR A 15 -7.69 -6.39 1.02
N GLU A 16 -7.39 -5.11 1.25
CA GLU A 16 -6.21 -4.46 0.69
C GLU A 16 -4.90 -5.02 1.27
N LEU A 17 -4.95 -5.75 2.39
CA LEU A 17 -3.84 -6.57 2.86
C LEU A 17 -3.90 -8.01 2.34
N MET A 18 -5.02 -8.71 2.55
CA MET A 18 -5.07 -10.16 2.32
C MET A 18 -5.03 -10.52 0.83
N VAL A 19 -5.71 -9.76 -0.02
CA VAL A 19 -5.76 -10.03 -1.47
C VAL A 19 -4.39 -9.90 -2.12
N PRO A 20 -3.63 -8.79 -1.99
CA PRO A 20 -2.27 -8.73 -2.53
C PRO A 20 -1.35 -9.80 -1.94
N PHE A 21 -1.44 -10.05 -0.63
CA PHE A 21 -0.63 -11.07 0.04
C PHE A 21 -0.80 -12.46 -0.61
N GLN A 22 -2.05 -12.89 -0.80
CA GLN A 22 -2.34 -14.20 -1.36
C GLN A 22 -2.15 -14.26 -2.88
N ALA A 23 -2.59 -13.24 -3.62
CA ALA A 23 -2.53 -13.24 -5.09
C ALA A 23 -1.09 -13.20 -5.61
N LEU A 24 -0.23 -12.37 -5.02
CA LEU A 24 1.19 -12.30 -5.39
C LEU A 24 1.92 -13.59 -4.99
N GLY A 25 1.57 -14.18 -3.85
CA GLY A 25 2.07 -15.49 -3.46
C GLY A 25 1.62 -16.60 -4.42
N MET A 26 0.37 -16.57 -4.87
CA MET A 26 -0.20 -17.55 -5.80
C MET A 26 0.53 -17.58 -7.15
N VAL A 27 0.97 -16.42 -7.68
CA VAL A 27 1.75 -16.37 -8.93
C VAL A 27 3.26 -16.68 -8.72
N GLY A 28 3.68 -17.01 -7.51
CA GLY A 28 5.03 -17.51 -7.20
C GLY A 28 6.00 -16.49 -6.61
N HIS A 29 5.56 -15.28 -6.26
CA HIS A 29 6.38 -14.32 -5.52
C HIS A 29 6.51 -14.72 -4.03
N THR A 30 7.59 -14.27 -3.39
CA THR A 30 7.72 -14.36 -1.93
C THR A 30 7.24 -13.07 -1.32
N VAL A 31 6.23 -13.11 -0.45
CA VAL A 31 5.62 -11.91 0.15
C VAL A 31 5.90 -11.86 1.65
N SER A 32 6.55 -10.80 2.10
CA SER A 32 6.82 -10.51 3.50
C SER A 32 5.93 -9.36 3.97
N VAL A 33 5.29 -9.50 5.13
CA VAL A 33 4.43 -8.49 5.73
C VAL A 33 5.04 -8.06 7.06
N VAL A 34 5.29 -6.76 7.18
CA VAL A 34 5.91 -6.14 8.35
C VAL A 34 5.02 -5.05 8.92
N CYS A 35 5.17 -4.79 10.22
CA CYS A 35 4.57 -3.67 10.93
C CYS A 35 5.62 -3.12 11.90
N PRO A 36 5.83 -1.79 11.98
CA PRO A 36 6.69 -1.19 13.00
C PRO A 36 6.27 -1.64 14.39
N ASP A 37 7.24 -1.77 15.30
CA ASP A 37 7.04 -2.16 16.70
C ASP A 37 6.38 -3.53 16.93
N LYS A 38 6.29 -4.37 15.89
CA LYS A 38 5.82 -5.76 15.95
C LYS A 38 6.77 -6.71 15.23
N ARG A 39 6.71 -7.98 15.62
CA ARG A 39 7.55 -9.08 15.13
C ARG A 39 6.75 -10.11 14.36
N SER A 40 7.45 -10.92 13.58
CA SER A 40 6.92 -12.13 12.95
C SER A 40 6.26 -13.03 14.00
N GLY A 41 5.05 -13.52 13.68
CA GLY A 41 4.20 -14.28 14.58
C GLY A 41 3.22 -13.45 15.42
N GLU A 42 3.42 -12.12 15.52
CA GLU A 42 2.43 -11.23 16.15
C GLU A 42 1.31 -10.86 15.18
N THR A 43 0.18 -10.41 15.72
CA THR A 43 -1.00 -10.04 14.93
C THR A 43 -1.24 -8.54 14.87
N ILE A 44 -1.72 -8.08 13.73
CA ILE A 44 -2.37 -6.78 13.56
C ILE A 44 -3.89 -6.96 13.41
N LYS A 45 -4.65 -5.97 13.85
CA LYS A 45 -6.10 -5.89 13.55
C LYS A 45 -6.28 -5.33 12.14
N THR A 46 -7.29 -5.78 11.41
CA THR A 46 -7.71 -5.15 10.14
C THR A 46 -9.07 -4.46 10.28
N ALA A 47 -9.38 -3.60 9.32
CA ALA A 47 -10.65 -2.89 9.20
C ALA A 47 -11.33 -3.30 7.89
N ILE A 48 -12.64 -3.52 7.93
CA ILE A 48 -13.47 -3.65 6.74
C ILE A 48 -14.09 -2.28 6.47
N HIS A 49 -13.79 -1.71 5.30
CA HIS A 49 -14.38 -0.46 4.82
C HIS A 49 -15.38 -0.73 3.71
N ASP A 50 -16.66 -0.45 3.97
CA ASP A 50 -17.74 -0.71 3.02
C ASP A 50 -18.77 0.43 2.97
N PHE A 51 -19.45 0.58 1.83
CA PHE A 51 -20.44 1.61 1.60
C PHE A 51 -21.86 1.06 1.78
N GLU A 52 -22.48 1.38 2.91
CA GLU A 52 -23.80 0.86 3.31
C GLU A 52 -24.94 1.89 3.19
N GLY A 53 -24.74 2.94 2.38
CA GLY A 53 -25.74 3.97 2.08
C GLY A 53 -25.50 5.34 2.73
N ASP A 54 -24.47 5.46 3.57
CA ASP A 54 -24.03 6.73 4.15
C ASP A 54 -23.14 7.54 3.20
N GLN A 55 -22.81 8.78 3.58
CA GLN A 55 -21.95 9.67 2.78
C GLN A 55 -20.49 9.22 2.69
N THR A 56 -20.05 8.35 3.61
CA THR A 56 -18.73 7.73 3.63
C THR A 56 -18.86 6.27 4.06
N TYR A 57 -17.80 5.49 3.86
CA TYR A 57 -17.76 4.09 4.28
C TYR A 57 -18.00 3.91 5.78
N THR A 58 -18.59 2.78 6.18
CA THR A 58 -18.58 2.31 7.55
C THR A 58 -17.29 1.55 7.83
N GLU A 59 -16.94 1.43 9.12
CA GLU A 59 -15.80 0.60 9.55
C GLU A 59 -16.31 -0.53 10.46
N LYS A 60 -15.89 -1.76 10.15
CA LYS A 60 -16.12 -2.94 10.99
C LYS A 60 -14.79 -3.65 11.28
N PRO A 61 -14.66 -4.38 12.40
CA PRO A 61 -13.51 -5.23 12.62
C PRO A 61 -13.40 -6.30 11.53
N GLY A 62 -12.23 -6.42 10.91
CA GLY A 62 -11.90 -7.51 10.00
C GLY A 62 -11.20 -8.67 10.71
N HIS A 63 -10.44 -9.44 9.94
CA HIS A 63 -9.66 -10.55 10.47
C HIS A 63 -8.43 -10.06 11.27
N LEU A 64 -7.85 -10.95 12.07
CA LEU A 64 -6.49 -10.72 12.55
C LEU A 64 -5.53 -11.19 11.46
N PHE A 65 -4.56 -10.36 11.10
CA PHE A 65 -3.48 -10.75 10.20
C PHE A 65 -2.23 -11.07 11.00
N THR A 66 -1.64 -12.25 10.78
CA THR A 66 -0.38 -12.65 11.44
C THR A 66 0.80 -12.23 10.58
N LEU A 67 1.69 -11.41 11.13
CA LEU A 67 2.90 -10.94 10.46
C LEU A 67 3.87 -12.12 10.23
N ASN A 68 4.58 -12.11 9.11
CA ASN A 68 5.54 -13.17 8.77
C ASN A 68 7.00 -12.67 8.69
N ALA A 69 7.25 -11.38 8.89
CA ALA A 69 8.58 -10.77 8.88
C ALA A 69 8.72 -9.68 9.95
N ASN A 70 9.95 -9.32 10.28
CA ASN A 70 10.26 -8.28 11.27
C ASN A 70 10.59 -6.96 10.58
N PHE A 71 9.97 -5.86 11.02
CA PHE A 71 10.20 -4.53 10.43
C PHE A 71 11.64 -4.04 10.61
N ASP A 72 12.22 -4.25 11.79
CA ASP A 72 13.60 -3.83 12.14
C ASP A 72 14.70 -4.58 11.34
N GLN A 73 14.33 -5.64 10.63
CA GLN A 73 15.23 -6.44 9.78
C GLN A 73 14.98 -6.22 8.29
N ALA A 74 13.93 -5.48 7.91
CA ALA A 74 13.58 -5.23 6.53
C ALA A 74 14.43 -4.10 5.94
N SER A 75 15.09 -4.37 4.82
CA SER A 75 15.82 -3.37 4.04
C SER A 75 15.42 -3.41 2.58
N CYS A 76 15.37 -2.23 1.93
CA CYS A 76 15.03 -2.12 0.50
C CYS A 76 15.83 -3.10 -0.38
N SER A 77 17.12 -3.35 -0.09
CA SER A 77 17.98 -4.30 -0.83
C SER A 77 17.50 -5.76 -0.83
N GLN A 78 16.64 -6.17 0.10
CA GLN A 78 16.11 -7.52 0.20
C GLN A 78 14.85 -7.75 -0.65
N PHE A 79 14.26 -6.68 -1.21
CA PHE A 79 12.98 -6.74 -1.89
C PHE A 79 13.09 -6.12 -3.28
N ASP A 80 12.25 -6.61 -4.18
CA ASP A 80 12.16 -6.15 -5.56
C ASP A 80 11.01 -5.14 -5.72
N ALA A 81 10.02 -5.15 -4.82
CA ALA A 81 8.94 -4.17 -4.78
C ALA A 81 8.36 -3.95 -3.37
N LEU A 82 7.69 -2.81 -3.22
CA LEU A 82 6.94 -2.42 -2.04
C LEU A 82 5.44 -2.35 -2.36
N VAL A 83 4.62 -2.86 -1.46
CA VAL A 83 3.16 -2.76 -1.47
C VAL A 83 2.70 -2.04 -0.21
N ILE A 84 1.83 -1.04 -0.39
CA ILE A 84 1.28 -0.18 0.67
C ILE A 84 -0.26 -0.27 0.60
N PRO A 85 -0.87 -1.15 1.41
CA PRO A 85 -2.32 -1.18 1.59
C PRO A 85 -2.86 0.13 2.18
N GLY A 86 -4.16 0.36 2.03
CA GLY A 86 -4.86 1.46 2.68
C GLY A 86 -5.46 1.09 4.03
N GLY A 87 -6.70 1.51 4.25
CA GLY A 87 -7.35 1.51 5.56
C GLY A 87 -6.87 2.68 6.43
N ARG A 88 -6.90 2.50 7.75
CA ARG A 88 -6.48 3.53 8.71
C ARG A 88 -4.99 3.48 9.06
N ALA A 89 -4.31 2.38 8.72
CA ALA A 89 -2.89 2.22 9.02
C ALA A 89 -1.99 3.33 8.44
N PRO A 90 -2.15 3.75 7.17
CA PRO A 90 -1.32 4.81 6.58
C PRO A 90 -1.33 6.13 7.37
N GLU A 91 -2.47 6.49 7.99
CA GLU A 91 -2.65 7.76 8.71
C GLU A 91 -1.65 7.96 9.85
N TYR A 92 -1.34 6.89 10.60
CA TYR A 92 -0.37 6.95 11.70
C TYR A 92 1.02 6.46 11.28
N LEU A 93 1.11 5.52 10.33
CA LEU A 93 2.41 5.04 9.85
C LEU A 93 3.23 6.16 9.21
N ARG A 94 2.58 7.15 8.60
CA ARG A 94 3.26 8.34 8.02
C ARG A 94 4.01 9.21 9.04
N LEU A 95 3.75 9.01 10.33
CA LEU A 95 4.44 9.72 11.41
C LEU A 95 5.72 9.01 11.86
N ASN A 96 5.95 7.76 11.42
CA ASN A 96 7.11 6.98 11.79
C ASN A 96 8.28 7.26 10.82
N PRO A 97 9.41 7.82 11.29
CA PRO A 97 10.53 8.18 10.42
C PRO A 97 11.21 6.98 9.75
N ASP A 98 11.23 5.81 10.39
CA ASP A 98 11.81 4.60 9.81
C ASP A 98 10.95 4.06 8.67
N VAL A 99 9.62 4.19 8.79
CA VAL A 99 8.68 3.89 7.70
C VAL A 99 8.92 4.81 6.51
N ILE A 100 8.98 6.13 6.76
CA ILE A 100 9.24 7.12 5.72
C ILE A 100 10.57 6.82 5.03
N LYS A 101 11.62 6.56 5.81
CA LYS A 101 12.94 6.20 5.28
C LYS A 101 12.88 4.96 4.40
N LEU A 102 12.22 3.89 4.84
CA LEU A 102 12.09 2.66 4.06
C LEU A 102 11.44 2.93 2.70
N ILE A 103 10.32 3.67 2.68
CA ILE A 103 9.62 4.03 1.44
C ILE A 103 10.50 4.87 0.51
N THR A 104 11.20 5.87 1.06
CA THR A 104 12.14 6.69 0.30
C THR A 104 13.27 5.85 -0.29
N ASP A 105 13.80 4.85 0.44
CA ASP A 105 14.84 3.95 -0.07
C ASP A 105 14.34 3.14 -1.30
N PHE A 106 13.08 2.69 -1.32
CA PHE A 106 12.51 2.03 -2.52
C PHE A 106 12.44 2.98 -3.72
N ALA A 107 12.09 4.24 -3.50
CA ALA A 107 12.01 5.24 -4.56
C ALA A 107 13.40 5.61 -5.11
N ILE A 108 14.40 5.75 -4.23
CA ILE A 108 15.80 6.02 -4.63
C ILE A 108 16.33 4.88 -5.51
N GLU A 109 16.07 3.64 -5.12
CA GLU A 109 16.49 2.43 -5.85
C GLU A 109 15.63 2.15 -7.10
N GLN A 110 14.67 3.04 -7.43
CA GLN A 110 13.78 2.92 -8.58
C GLN A 110 13.03 1.58 -8.65
N LYS A 111 12.62 1.06 -7.49
CA LYS A 111 11.84 -0.18 -7.39
C LYS A 111 10.35 0.09 -7.44
N PRO A 112 9.53 -0.80 -8.02
CA PRO A 112 8.08 -0.65 -8.01
C PRO A 112 7.51 -0.44 -6.61
N ILE A 113 6.65 0.57 -6.48
CA ILE A 113 5.87 0.89 -5.28
C ILE A 113 4.39 0.88 -5.66
N ALA A 114 3.67 -0.12 -5.17
CA ALA A 114 2.24 -0.24 -5.35
C ALA A 114 1.51 0.30 -4.11
N ALA A 115 0.68 1.32 -4.26
CA ALA A 115 -0.12 1.88 -3.16
C ALA A 115 -1.60 1.96 -3.52
N ILE A 116 -2.49 1.70 -2.57
CA ILE A 116 -3.94 1.69 -2.82
C ILE A 116 -4.67 2.46 -1.72
N CYS A 117 -5.80 3.08 -2.07
CA CYS A 117 -6.69 3.74 -1.12
C CYS A 117 -5.96 4.84 -0.32
N HIS A 118 -5.86 4.71 1.00
CA HIS A 118 -5.14 5.64 1.87
C HIS A 118 -3.62 5.43 1.87
N GLY A 119 -3.11 4.37 1.23
CA GLY A 119 -1.66 4.11 1.13
C GLY A 119 -0.88 5.27 0.49
N ALA A 120 -1.53 6.08 -0.35
CA ALA A 120 -0.94 7.28 -0.94
C ALA A 120 -0.53 8.35 0.10
N GLN A 121 -1.10 8.33 1.31
CA GLN A 121 -0.70 9.22 2.40
C GLN A 121 0.77 9.04 2.79
N LEU A 122 1.24 7.80 2.73
CA LEU A 122 2.64 7.47 2.99
C LEU A 122 3.56 7.96 1.86
N LEU A 123 3.10 7.87 0.60
CA LEU A 123 3.84 8.41 -0.55
C LEU A 123 3.97 9.94 -0.49
N ALA A 124 2.88 10.62 -0.13
CA ALA A 124 2.85 12.06 0.06
C ALA A 124 3.77 12.49 1.21
N ALA A 125 3.72 11.80 2.36
CA ALA A 125 4.59 12.08 3.51
C ALA A 125 6.08 11.80 3.22
N ALA A 126 6.39 10.80 2.39
CA ALA A 126 7.74 10.53 1.93
C ALA A 126 8.25 11.55 0.89
N ASN A 127 7.38 12.42 0.36
CA ASN A 127 7.69 13.45 -0.62
C ASN A 127 8.39 12.91 -1.88
N ILE A 128 7.92 11.76 -2.38
CA ILE A 128 8.52 11.06 -3.54
C ILE A 128 7.66 11.11 -4.82
N ILE A 129 6.50 11.77 -4.78
CA ILE A 129 5.51 11.75 -5.85
C ILE A 129 5.42 13.07 -6.65
N GLN A 130 6.29 14.04 -6.39
CA GLN A 130 6.26 15.32 -7.09
C GLN A 130 6.39 15.13 -8.62
N GLY A 131 5.46 15.72 -9.38
CA GLY A 131 5.41 15.63 -10.84
C GLY A 131 4.98 14.26 -11.38
N LYS A 132 4.46 13.38 -10.52
CA LYS A 132 3.91 12.07 -10.89
C LYS A 132 2.40 12.12 -11.01
N THR A 133 1.86 11.29 -11.90
CA THR A 133 0.42 11.01 -11.96
C THR A 133 0.10 9.78 -11.12
N ILE A 134 -0.61 9.96 -10.01
CA ILE A 134 -1.02 8.85 -9.12
C ILE A 134 -2.50 8.95 -8.74
N SER A 135 -3.11 7.83 -8.42
CA SER A 135 -4.46 7.77 -7.83
C SER A 135 -4.39 7.41 -6.33
N ALA A 136 -5.50 7.61 -5.62
CA ALA A 136 -5.68 7.28 -4.21
C ALA A 136 -7.18 7.22 -3.91
N TYR A 137 -7.56 6.90 -2.67
CA TYR A 137 -8.95 7.11 -2.24
C TYR A 137 -9.32 8.60 -2.43
N PRO A 138 -10.53 8.95 -2.90
CA PRO A 138 -10.87 10.34 -3.24
C PRO A 138 -10.61 11.36 -2.14
N ALA A 139 -10.79 11.00 -0.87
CA ALA A 139 -10.51 11.92 0.26
C ALA A 139 -9.01 12.24 0.42
N CYS A 140 -8.10 11.45 -0.16
CA CYS A 140 -6.66 11.69 -0.17
C CYS A 140 -6.22 12.59 -1.34
N ALA A 141 -7.09 12.93 -2.29
CA ALA A 141 -6.74 13.78 -3.44
C ALA A 141 -6.11 15.13 -3.05
N PRO A 142 -6.56 15.82 -1.97
CA PRO A 142 -5.90 17.05 -1.52
C PRO A 142 -4.44 16.81 -1.08
N GLU A 143 -4.15 15.70 -0.39
CA GLU A 143 -2.80 15.37 0.07
C GLU A 143 -1.87 15.07 -1.12
N VAL A 144 -2.37 14.34 -2.12
CA VAL A 144 -1.65 14.07 -3.38
C VAL A 144 -1.29 15.38 -4.10
N LYS A 145 -2.27 16.28 -4.25
CA LYS A 145 -2.06 17.58 -4.91
C LYS A 145 -1.08 18.47 -4.14
N LEU A 146 -1.17 18.50 -2.81
CA LEU A 146 -0.25 19.26 -1.95
C LEU A 146 1.19 18.74 -2.00
N ALA A 147 1.38 17.45 -2.25
CA ALA A 147 2.70 16.84 -2.50
C ALA A 147 3.23 17.10 -3.93
N GLY A 148 2.52 17.89 -4.75
CA GLY A 148 2.94 18.28 -6.09
C GLY A 148 2.75 17.19 -7.15
N ALA A 149 1.91 16.20 -6.90
CA ALA A 149 1.52 15.17 -7.85
C ALA A 149 0.21 15.53 -8.57
N ASP A 150 0.04 15.01 -9.79
CA ASP A 150 -1.21 15.05 -10.53
C ASP A 150 -2.12 13.91 -10.04
N TYR A 151 -3.28 14.27 -9.48
CA TYR A 151 -4.24 13.28 -8.99
C TYR A 151 -5.05 12.69 -10.16
N ALA A 152 -4.89 11.40 -10.41
CA ALA A 152 -5.67 10.65 -11.39
C ALA A 152 -7.05 10.29 -10.82
N GLU A 153 -8.09 10.96 -11.33
CA GLU A 153 -9.49 10.58 -11.12
C GLU A 153 -9.79 9.29 -11.90
N LEU A 154 -9.98 8.19 -11.17
CA LEU A 154 -10.24 6.86 -11.70
C LEU A 154 -11.57 6.33 -11.19
N GLU A 155 -12.23 5.48 -11.99
CA GLU A 155 -13.28 4.60 -11.49
C GLU A 155 -12.72 3.68 -10.39
N MET A 156 -13.56 3.27 -9.44
CA MET A 156 -13.12 2.56 -8.23
C MET A 156 -12.44 1.20 -8.49
N ASP A 157 -12.59 0.65 -9.70
CA ASP A 157 -12.02 -0.63 -10.13
C ASP A 157 -10.80 -0.48 -11.05
N GLN A 158 -10.33 0.75 -11.31
CA GLN A 158 -9.19 1.03 -12.19
C GLN A 158 -7.91 1.32 -11.42
N ALA A 159 -6.78 1.26 -12.12
CA ALA A 159 -5.46 1.58 -11.58
C ALA A 159 -4.60 2.32 -12.61
N VAL A 160 -3.60 3.08 -12.15
CA VAL A 160 -2.66 3.82 -12.99
C VAL A 160 -1.22 3.49 -12.61
N THR A 161 -0.34 3.42 -13.61
CA THR A 161 1.11 3.27 -13.44
C THR A 161 1.84 4.48 -14.03
N ASP A 162 2.65 5.16 -13.22
CA ASP A 162 3.60 6.20 -13.65
C ASP A 162 5.00 5.85 -13.13
N GLY A 163 5.85 5.37 -14.05
CA GLY A 163 7.20 4.91 -13.72
C GLY A 163 7.15 3.77 -12.71
N ILE A 164 7.64 4.03 -11.50
CA ILE A 164 7.68 3.03 -10.42
C ILE A 164 6.38 2.99 -9.59
N PHE A 165 5.47 3.95 -9.75
CA PHE A 165 4.28 4.06 -8.90
C PHE A 165 3.09 3.36 -9.55
N VAL A 166 2.54 2.33 -8.88
CA VAL A 166 1.32 1.61 -9.30
C VAL A 166 0.22 1.91 -8.30
N THR A 167 -0.78 2.70 -8.67
CA THR A 167 -1.73 3.26 -7.71
C THR A 167 -3.19 3.07 -8.10
N ALA A 168 -4.05 2.93 -7.09
CA ALA A 168 -5.47 2.62 -7.25
C ALA A 168 -6.34 3.23 -6.12
N PRO A 169 -7.63 3.50 -6.37
CA PRO A 169 -8.47 4.24 -5.43
C PRO A 169 -9.04 3.41 -4.28
N ALA A 170 -9.32 2.12 -4.47
CA ALA A 170 -9.93 1.25 -3.45
C ALA A 170 -9.84 -0.24 -3.81
N TRP A 171 -10.19 -1.12 -2.87
CA TRP A 171 -10.20 -2.58 -3.03
C TRP A 171 -10.90 -3.16 -4.29
N PRO A 172 -11.91 -2.55 -4.94
CA PRO A 172 -12.45 -3.08 -6.20
C PRO A 172 -11.39 -3.12 -7.32
N ALA A 173 -10.36 -2.28 -7.24
CA ALA A 173 -9.30 -2.19 -8.24
C ALA A 173 -8.23 -3.29 -8.14
N HIS A 174 -8.30 -4.20 -7.16
CA HIS A 174 -7.30 -5.26 -6.96
C HIS A 174 -6.89 -5.99 -8.24
N PRO A 175 -7.81 -6.43 -9.13
CA PRO A 175 -7.40 -7.10 -10.37
C PRO A 175 -6.52 -6.23 -11.28
N ASN A 176 -6.91 -4.98 -11.53
CA ASN A 176 -6.16 -4.06 -12.40
C ASN A 176 -4.86 -3.60 -11.73
N TRP A 177 -4.91 -3.27 -10.45
CA TRP A 177 -3.77 -2.81 -9.66
C TRP A 177 -2.69 -3.89 -9.55
N LEU A 178 -3.06 -5.12 -9.21
CA LEU A 178 -2.11 -6.24 -9.10
C LEU A 178 -1.59 -6.69 -10.45
N ALA A 179 -2.41 -6.64 -11.51
CA ALA A 179 -1.95 -6.95 -12.86
C ALA A 179 -0.86 -5.96 -13.32
N GLN A 180 -1.05 -4.66 -13.06
CA GLN A 180 -0.05 -3.63 -13.38
C GLN A 180 1.24 -3.80 -12.56
N LEU A 181 1.14 -4.06 -11.25
CA LEU A 181 2.31 -4.36 -10.43
C LEU A 181 3.05 -5.59 -10.96
N ASN A 182 2.33 -6.68 -11.24
CA ASN A 182 2.93 -7.91 -11.73
C ASN A 182 3.67 -7.73 -13.06
N GLN A 183 3.20 -6.85 -13.95
CA GLN A 183 3.91 -6.51 -15.19
C GLN A 183 5.29 -5.86 -14.93
N LEU A 184 5.46 -5.12 -13.83
CA LEU A 184 6.75 -4.54 -13.45
C LEU A 184 7.69 -5.53 -12.76
N LEU A 185 7.23 -6.74 -12.43
CA LEU A 185 7.98 -7.78 -11.73
C LEU A 185 8.44 -8.94 -12.65
N LEU A 186 8.05 -8.88 -13.92
CA LEU A 186 8.42 -9.82 -14.99
C LEU A 186 9.69 -9.35 -15.72
#